data_AF-A0A852ANZ5-F1
#
_entry.id   AF-A0A852ANZ5-F1
#
_cell.length_a   1.000
_cell.length_b   1.000
_cell.length_c   1.000
_cell.angle_alpha   90.00
_cell.angle_beta   90.00
_cell.angle_gamma   90.00
#
_symmetry.space_group_name_H-M   'P 1'
#
loop_
_entity.id
_entity.type
_entity.pdbx_description
1 polymer ?
#
loop_
_entity_poly.entity_id
_entity_poly.type
_entity_poly.pdbx_seq_one_letter_code
_entity_poly.pdbx_strand_id
1 'polypeptide(L)'
;DLAGYLNYKLQAPRSDPVLSQHPHDYPYCLVSKELRSIIRSLLAKASGFLELFFDHCIYTMLQELDKAQGQSQNRPAKCLTVLWALGQAGFSDLHEGLKVWLGVMLPVLGIKSLSPYAVSYLDRLLMMHPNLTKGFGMIGPKDFFPLLDFAFMPNNSLSPSLQEQLRRLYPRLKVLALGARPEAALHSYFPSFLSRATPACPPAMKEELLSSLSQCLSLDPLSFSVWRQLYSKHLAQSSLLLNHLLQSWESCSKKVQQSLQETVRSFKVTNEELAARGAGGDTDVAACDTACKELLCKMKGRGLPWSRLLLVLLLLAAGLLLHDVRTHGSFQASSCARLLRSSGVLPASQLAWQKVSRACLQGYR
;
A
#
# COMPACT_ATOMS: atom_id res chain seq x y z
N ASP A 1 1.11 -50.79 -24.89
CA ASP A 1 0.56 -49.55 -25.45
C ASP A 1 1.57 -48.40 -25.22
N LEU A 2 1.29 -47.20 -25.72
CA LEU A 2 2.21 -46.05 -25.56
C LEU A 2 2.41 -45.69 -24.07
N ALA A 3 1.36 -45.77 -23.26
CA ALA A 3 1.42 -45.48 -21.83
C ALA A 3 2.37 -46.43 -21.08
N GLY A 4 2.27 -47.73 -21.31
CA GLY A 4 3.18 -48.72 -20.72
C GLY A 4 4.63 -48.53 -21.14
N TYR A 5 4.88 -48.17 -22.40
CA TYR A 5 6.24 -47.85 -22.87
C TYR A 5 6.82 -46.61 -22.18
N LEU A 6 6.03 -45.53 -22.07
CA LEU A 6 6.44 -44.31 -21.38
C LEU A 6 6.69 -44.56 -19.90
N ASN A 7 5.82 -45.31 -19.21
CA ASN A 7 6.01 -45.65 -17.80
C ASN A 7 7.28 -46.48 -17.55
N TYR A 8 7.64 -47.36 -18.49
CA TYR A 8 8.89 -48.13 -18.39
C TYR A 8 10.13 -47.27 -18.61
N LYS A 9 10.11 -46.35 -19.58
CA LYS A 9 11.25 -45.52 -19.97
C LYS A 9 11.43 -44.25 -19.12
N LEU A 10 10.35 -43.70 -18.57
CA LEU A 10 10.33 -42.42 -17.86
C LEU A 10 10.06 -42.64 -16.37
N GLN A 11 10.92 -43.42 -15.71
CA GLN A 11 10.76 -43.69 -14.28
C GLN A 11 11.16 -42.46 -13.46
N ALA A 12 10.23 -41.99 -12.62
CA ALA A 12 10.49 -40.95 -11.63
C ALA A 12 11.06 -41.57 -10.34
N PRO A 13 12.14 -41.04 -9.77
CA PRO A 13 12.64 -41.46 -8.46
C PRO A 13 11.57 -41.31 -7.39
N ARG A 14 11.28 -42.38 -6.63
CA ARG A 14 10.29 -42.32 -5.53
C ARG A 14 10.70 -41.40 -4.38
N SER A 15 11.98 -41.09 -4.27
CA SER A 15 12.56 -40.25 -3.21
C SER A 15 12.42 -38.75 -3.45
N ASP A 16 12.19 -38.31 -4.70
CA ASP A 16 12.06 -36.90 -5.06
C ASP A 16 10.83 -36.67 -5.95
N PRO A 17 9.65 -36.40 -5.35
CA PRO A 17 8.40 -36.25 -6.09
C PRO A 17 8.35 -34.98 -6.95
N VAL A 18 9.28 -34.04 -6.76
CA VAL A 18 9.33 -32.76 -7.50
C VAL A 18 10.52 -32.68 -8.45
N LEU A 19 11.27 -33.79 -8.58
CA LEU A 19 12.38 -33.94 -9.53
C LEU A 19 13.36 -32.75 -9.48
N SER A 20 13.63 -32.25 -8.27
CA SER A 20 14.38 -31.02 -8.01
C SER A 20 15.80 -31.04 -8.57
N GLN A 21 16.40 -32.22 -8.68
CA GLN A 21 17.74 -32.44 -9.23
C GLN A 21 17.77 -32.57 -10.76
N HIS A 22 16.61 -32.54 -11.42
CA HIS A 22 16.48 -32.74 -12.85
C HIS A 22 16.17 -31.42 -13.59
N PRO A 23 16.39 -31.38 -14.93
CA PRO A 23 15.91 -30.30 -15.77
C PRO A 23 14.40 -30.10 -15.64
N HIS A 24 13.93 -28.88 -15.87
CA HIS A 24 12.50 -28.56 -15.77
C HIS A 24 11.61 -29.43 -16.65
N ASP A 25 12.08 -29.79 -17.84
CA ASP A 25 11.36 -30.60 -18.81
C ASP A 25 11.60 -32.12 -18.63
N TYR A 26 12.25 -32.55 -17.55
CA TYR A 26 12.35 -33.98 -17.20
C TYR A 26 10.98 -34.54 -16.76
N PRO A 27 10.64 -35.80 -17.06
CA PRO A 27 11.38 -36.76 -17.88
C PRO A 27 11.07 -36.62 -19.38
N TYR A 28 10.23 -35.66 -19.80
CA TYR A 28 9.89 -35.45 -21.21
C TYR A 28 11.12 -35.16 -22.08
N CYS A 29 12.17 -34.58 -21.51
CA CYS A 29 13.47 -34.38 -22.16
C CYS A 29 14.19 -35.67 -22.56
N LEU A 30 13.89 -36.81 -21.92
CA LEU A 30 14.45 -38.12 -22.26
C LEU A 30 13.83 -38.72 -23.52
N VAL A 31 12.73 -38.15 -23.99
CA VAL A 31 11.97 -38.66 -25.14
C VAL A 31 12.56 -38.14 -26.46
N SER A 32 12.63 -39.01 -27.47
CA SER A 32 13.12 -38.65 -28.81
C SER A 32 12.29 -37.52 -29.44
N LYS A 33 12.86 -36.78 -30.40
CA LYS A 33 12.16 -35.67 -31.07
C LYS A 33 10.89 -36.16 -31.78
N GLU A 34 10.96 -37.34 -32.38
CA GLU A 34 9.87 -37.99 -33.11
C GLU A 34 8.70 -38.29 -32.17
N LEU A 35 8.98 -38.94 -31.03
CA LEU A 35 7.93 -39.27 -30.07
C LEU A 35 7.34 -38.01 -29.42
N ARG A 36 8.16 -36.99 -29.16
CA ARG A 36 7.65 -35.67 -28.70
C ARG A 36 6.70 -35.04 -29.71
N SER A 37 6.99 -35.15 -31.01
CA SER A 37 6.12 -34.65 -32.09
C SER A 37 4.78 -35.39 -32.11
N ILE A 38 4.81 -36.73 -31.99
CA ILE A 38 3.61 -37.56 -31.92
C ILE A 38 2.75 -37.17 -30.72
N ILE A 39 3.35 -37.05 -29.52
CA ILE A 39 2.63 -36.64 -28.30
C ILE A 39 1.98 -35.27 -28.49
N ARG A 40 2.70 -34.27 -29.00
CA ARG A 40 2.14 -32.93 -29.24
C ARG A 40 0.99 -32.96 -30.25
N SER A 41 1.13 -33.69 -31.34
CA SER A 41 0.06 -33.82 -32.35
C SER A 41 -1.19 -34.46 -31.76
N LEU A 42 -1.03 -35.47 -30.91
CA LEU A 42 -2.13 -36.12 -30.22
C LEU A 42 -2.82 -35.17 -29.23
N LEU A 43 -2.07 -34.45 -28.40
CA LEU A 43 -2.63 -33.48 -27.45
C LEU A 43 -3.34 -32.32 -28.17
N ALA A 44 -2.81 -31.86 -29.31
CA ALA A 44 -3.45 -30.82 -30.11
C ALA A 44 -4.81 -31.28 -30.68
N LYS A 45 -4.90 -32.54 -31.12
CA LYS A 45 -6.16 -33.14 -31.58
C LYS A 45 -7.14 -33.44 -30.44
N ALA A 46 -6.63 -33.64 -29.22
CA ALA A 46 -7.40 -33.94 -28.02
C ALA A 46 -7.58 -32.71 -27.10
N SER A 47 -7.53 -31.49 -27.66
CA SER A 47 -7.56 -30.25 -26.87
C SER A 47 -8.77 -30.15 -25.92
N GLY A 48 -9.94 -30.64 -26.33
CA GLY A 48 -11.15 -30.69 -25.49
C GLY A 48 -11.05 -31.63 -24.27
N PHE A 49 -10.09 -32.57 -24.25
CA PHE A 49 -9.86 -33.46 -23.10
C PHE A 49 -8.81 -32.91 -22.13
N LEU A 50 -8.05 -31.87 -22.51
CA LEU A 50 -7.01 -31.30 -21.65
C LEU A 50 -7.60 -30.64 -20.41
N GLU A 51 -8.77 -30.00 -20.54
CA GLU A 51 -9.51 -29.41 -19.43
C GLU A 51 -10.00 -30.50 -18.46
N LEU A 52 -10.61 -31.56 -18.98
CA LEU A 52 -11.02 -32.72 -18.18
C LEU A 52 -9.84 -33.39 -17.47
N PHE A 53 -8.68 -33.48 -18.12
CA PHE A 53 -7.46 -34.01 -17.51
C PHE A 53 -6.95 -33.12 -16.38
N PHE A 54 -6.95 -31.81 -16.57
CA PHE A 54 -6.61 -30.84 -15.53
C PHE A 54 -7.54 -31.00 -14.32
N ASP A 55 -8.86 -31.02 -14.55
CA ASP A 55 -9.86 -31.20 -13.49
C ASP A 55 -9.67 -32.53 -12.75
N HIS A 56 -9.36 -33.61 -13.47
CA HIS A 56 -9.05 -34.90 -12.87
C HIS A 56 -7.82 -34.83 -11.96
N CYS A 57 -6.76 -34.13 -12.35
CA CYS A 57 -5.57 -33.94 -11.51
C CYS A 57 -5.90 -33.16 -10.23
N ILE A 58 -6.68 -32.08 -10.33
CA ILE A 58 -7.12 -31.29 -9.16
C ILE A 58 -7.98 -32.14 -8.25
N TYR A 59 -8.98 -32.82 -8.81
CA TYR A 59 -9.86 -33.69 -8.06
C TYR A 59 -9.10 -34.78 -7.31
N THR A 60 -8.13 -35.43 -7.97
CA THR A 60 -7.27 -36.45 -7.36
C THR A 60 -6.45 -35.87 -6.21
N MET A 61 -5.88 -34.67 -6.38
CA MET A 61 -5.15 -34.00 -5.30
C MET A 61 -6.08 -33.68 -4.12
N LEU A 62 -7.27 -33.14 -4.37
CA LEU A 62 -8.25 -32.81 -3.33
C LEU A 62 -8.72 -34.07 -2.57
N GLN A 63 -9.01 -35.15 -3.28
CA GLN A 63 -9.33 -36.44 -2.66
C GLN A 63 -8.19 -36.95 -1.76
N GLU A 64 -6.94 -36.87 -2.22
CA GLU A 64 -5.79 -37.25 -1.39
C GLU A 64 -5.63 -36.31 -0.18
N LEU A 65 -6.03 -35.04 -0.31
CA LEU A 65 -6.03 -34.08 0.80
C LEU A 65 -7.15 -34.31 1.81
N ASP A 66 -8.28 -34.87 1.41
CA ASP A 66 -9.42 -35.12 2.30
C ASP A 66 -9.27 -36.43 3.11
N LYS A 67 -8.47 -37.38 2.64
CA LYS A 67 -8.22 -38.66 3.34
C LYS A 67 -7.67 -38.46 4.75
N ALA A 68 -8.30 -39.07 5.75
CA ALA A 68 -7.91 -38.97 7.16
C ALA A 68 -6.44 -39.38 7.40
N GLN A 69 -5.80 -38.74 8.39
CA GLN A 69 -4.43 -39.08 8.79
C GLN A 69 -4.36 -40.57 9.20
N GLY A 70 -3.65 -41.37 8.41
CA GLY A 70 -3.49 -42.82 8.63
C GLY A 70 -3.92 -43.71 7.46
N GLN A 71 -4.72 -43.21 6.50
CA GLN A 71 -5.23 -44.04 5.39
C GLN A 71 -4.36 -44.07 4.13
N SER A 72 -3.33 -43.22 4.01
CA SER A 72 -2.42 -43.24 2.86
C SER A 72 -0.97 -43.00 3.26
N GLN A 73 -0.12 -44.01 3.06
CA GLN A 73 1.33 -43.84 2.99
C GLN A 73 1.67 -42.85 1.84
N ASN A 74 2.67 -41.98 2.04
CA ASN A 74 3.19 -41.02 1.04
C ASN A 74 2.21 -39.96 0.48
N ARG A 75 1.13 -39.61 1.21
CA ARG A 75 0.16 -38.58 0.79
C ARG A 75 0.80 -37.24 0.33
N PRO A 76 1.76 -36.63 1.07
CA PRO A 76 2.40 -35.41 0.60
C PRO A 76 3.15 -35.57 -0.72
N ALA A 77 3.83 -36.71 -0.92
CA ALA A 77 4.60 -36.96 -2.15
C ALA A 77 3.70 -37.04 -3.39
N LYS A 78 2.52 -37.67 -3.28
CA LYS A 78 1.53 -37.68 -4.38
C LYS A 78 1.04 -36.27 -4.72
N CYS A 79 0.68 -35.48 -3.71
CA CYS A 79 0.24 -34.10 -3.92
C CYS A 79 1.35 -33.26 -4.56
N LEU A 80 2.59 -33.38 -4.06
CA LEU A 80 3.75 -32.71 -4.63
C LEU A 80 4.00 -33.10 -6.09
N THR A 81 3.80 -34.37 -6.46
CA THR A 81 3.92 -34.82 -7.85
C THR A 81 2.88 -34.14 -8.74
N VAL A 82 1.63 -34.02 -8.27
CA VAL A 82 0.57 -33.32 -9.01
C VAL A 82 0.87 -31.83 -9.13
N LEU A 83 1.25 -31.17 -8.03
CA LEU A 83 1.65 -29.75 -8.05
C LEU A 83 2.83 -29.52 -9.00
N TRP A 84 3.79 -30.43 -9.03
CA TRP A 84 4.92 -30.38 -9.93
C TRP A 84 4.49 -30.52 -11.40
N ALA A 85 3.65 -31.50 -11.72
CA ALA A 85 3.17 -31.73 -13.07
C ALA A 85 2.37 -30.53 -13.60
N LEU A 86 1.46 -29.98 -12.79
CA LEU A 86 0.67 -28.80 -13.16
C LEU A 86 1.52 -27.54 -13.29
N GLY A 87 2.53 -27.38 -12.44
CA GLY A 87 3.47 -26.26 -12.51
C GLY A 87 4.25 -26.20 -13.83
N GLN A 88 4.35 -27.30 -14.58
CA GLN A 88 5.06 -27.32 -15.85
C GLN A 88 4.53 -26.29 -16.87
N ALA A 89 3.25 -25.95 -16.79
CA ALA A 89 2.63 -24.93 -17.66
C ALA A 89 3.32 -23.55 -17.54
N GLY A 90 3.81 -23.21 -16.35
CA GLY A 90 4.43 -21.91 -16.07
C GLY A 90 5.82 -21.71 -16.65
N PHE A 91 6.51 -22.75 -17.10
CA PHE A 91 7.86 -22.61 -17.64
C PHE A 91 7.90 -21.86 -18.98
N SER A 92 6.86 -22.00 -19.79
CA SER A 92 6.78 -21.34 -21.11
C SER A 92 5.89 -20.10 -21.12
N ASP A 93 4.88 -20.02 -20.24
CA ASP A 93 3.96 -18.90 -20.19
C ASP A 93 3.62 -18.47 -18.75
N LEU A 94 3.86 -17.19 -18.45
CA LEU A 94 3.55 -16.60 -17.15
C LEU A 94 2.07 -16.65 -16.82
N HIS A 95 1.18 -16.42 -17.80
CA HIS A 95 -0.26 -16.40 -17.60
C HIS A 95 -0.75 -17.75 -17.11
N GLU A 96 -0.38 -18.83 -17.82
CA GLU A 96 -0.73 -20.20 -17.41
C GLU A 96 -0.08 -20.59 -16.08
N GLY A 97 1.17 -20.17 -15.87
CA GLY A 97 1.85 -20.40 -14.59
C GLY A 97 1.14 -19.75 -13.40
N LEU A 98 0.66 -18.50 -13.56
CA LEU A 98 -0.11 -17.79 -12.54
C LEU A 98 -1.50 -18.40 -12.36
N LYS A 99 -2.17 -18.83 -13.44
CA LYS A 99 -3.45 -19.53 -13.37
C LYS A 99 -3.35 -20.79 -12.52
N VAL A 100 -2.32 -21.62 -12.76
CA VAL A 100 -2.04 -22.80 -11.94
C VAL A 100 -1.73 -22.41 -10.50
N TRP A 101 -0.87 -21.40 -10.31
CA TRP A 101 -0.48 -21.02 -8.96
C TRP A 101 -1.65 -20.50 -8.13
N LEU A 102 -2.46 -19.59 -8.67
CA LEU A 102 -3.63 -19.02 -8.01
C LEU A 102 -4.72 -20.07 -7.77
N GLY A 103 -5.00 -20.93 -8.76
CA GLY A 103 -6.06 -21.92 -8.67
C GLY A 103 -5.72 -23.14 -7.82
N VAL A 104 -4.43 -23.48 -7.70
CA VAL A 104 -4.00 -24.79 -7.14
C VAL A 104 -3.02 -24.64 -5.98
N MET A 105 -2.02 -23.76 -6.12
CA MET A 105 -0.92 -23.66 -5.16
C MET A 105 -1.19 -22.67 -4.02
N LEU A 106 -1.92 -21.58 -4.29
CA LEU A 106 -2.33 -20.60 -3.29
C LEU A 106 -3.21 -21.23 -2.18
N PRO A 107 -4.24 -22.04 -2.49
CA PRO A 107 -5.04 -22.71 -1.45
C PRO A 107 -4.24 -23.64 -0.52
N VAL A 108 -3.13 -24.21 -1.00
CA VAL A 108 -2.29 -25.13 -0.21
C VAL A 108 -1.15 -24.44 0.55
N LEU A 109 -1.02 -23.10 0.50
CA LEU A 109 -0.06 -22.36 1.34
C LEU A 109 -0.29 -22.61 2.83
N GLY A 110 -1.54 -22.92 3.22
CA GLY A 110 -1.89 -23.31 4.59
C GLY A 110 -1.35 -24.67 5.04
N ILE A 111 -0.84 -25.49 4.12
CA ILE A 111 -0.45 -26.88 4.36
C ILE A 111 1.08 -26.99 4.43
N LYS A 112 1.63 -27.19 5.63
CA LYS A 112 3.08 -27.17 5.90
C LYS A 112 3.93 -28.11 5.02
N SER A 113 3.38 -29.24 4.59
CA SER A 113 4.10 -30.20 3.73
C SER A 113 4.11 -29.81 2.25
N LEU A 114 3.26 -28.87 1.83
CA LEU A 114 3.11 -28.44 0.43
C LEU A 114 3.54 -26.99 0.19
N SER A 115 3.40 -26.14 1.20
CA SER A 115 3.74 -24.72 1.12
C SER A 115 5.19 -24.42 0.69
N PRO A 116 6.23 -25.21 1.05
CA PRO A 116 7.58 -24.96 0.54
C PRO A 116 7.66 -25.03 -0.99
N TYR A 117 6.96 -25.99 -1.59
CA TYR A 117 6.93 -26.16 -3.03
C TYR A 117 6.15 -25.02 -3.70
N ALA A 118 4.98 -24.66 -3.18
CA ALA A 118 4.15 -23.59 -3.73
C ALA A 118 4.88 -22.22 -3.76
N VAL A 119 5.62 -21.88 -2.69
CA VAL A 119 6.42 -20.64 -2.64
C VAL A 119 7.64 -20.71 -3.56
N SER A 120 8.36 -21.83 -3.57
CA SER A 120 9.54 -22.03 -4.44
C SER A 120 9.18 -22.03 -5.92
N TYR A 121 8.02 -22.59 -6.28
CA TYR A 121 7.49 -22.53 -7.63
C TYR A 121 7.20 -21.09 -8.06
N LEU A 122 6.53 -20.29 -7.20
CA LEU A 122 6.25 -18.90 -7.51
C LEU A 122 7.54 -18.10 -7.74
N ASP A 123 8.53 -18.28 -6.88
CA ASP A 123 9.84 -17.64 -7.01
C ASP A 123 10.46 -17.95 -8.38
N ARG A 124 10.52 -19.23 -8.73
CA ARG A 124 11.03 -19.68 -10.03
C ARG A 124 10.23 -19.14 -11.20
N LEU A 125 8.90 -19.16 -11.12
CA LEU A 125 8.01 -18.63 -12.15
C LEU A 125 8.31 -17.16 -12.43
N LEU A 126 8.38 -16.36 -11.36
CA LEU A 126 8.69 -14.94 -11.49
C LEU A 126 10.13 -14.72 -11.99
N MET A 127 11.10 -15.53 -11.55
CA MET A 127 12.48 -15.44 -12.04
C MET A 127 12.60 -15.72 -13.54
N MET A 128 11.89 -16.73 -14.06
CA MET A 128 11.89 -17.08 -15.48
C MET A 128 11.18 -16.05 -16.35
N HIS A 129 10.18 -15.36 -15.80
CA HIS A 129 9.40 -14.33 -16.48
C HIS A 129 9.66 -12.95 -15.89
N PRO A 130 10.77 -12.28 -16.25
CA PRO A 130 11.07 -10.93 -15.74
C PRO A 130 10.04 -9.90 -16.21
N ASN A 131 9.50 -10.05 -17.42
CA ASN A 131 8.42 -9.22 -17.93
C ASN A 131 7.06 -9.73 -17.44
N LEU A 132 6.45 -8.98 -16.53
CA LEU A 132 5.20 -9.34 -15.86
C LEU A 132 3.92 -8.99 -16.65
N THR A 133 4.05 -8.32 -17.80
CA THR A 133 2.89 -7.79 -18.56
C THR A 133 1.85 -8.85 -18.92
N LYS A 134 2.28 -10.07 -19.26
CA LYS A 134 1.39 -11.20 -19.56
C LYS A 134 0.54 -11.67 -18.37
N GLY A 135 0.96 -11.34 -17.15
CA GLY A 135 0.24 -11.68 -15.92
C GLY A 135 -0.67 -10.58 -15.41
N PHE A 136 -0.73 -9.41 -16.07
CA PHE A 136 -1.57 -8.31 -15.61
C PHE A 136 -3.06 -8.66 -15.68
N GLY A 137 -3.79 -8.32 -14.62
CA GLY A 137 -5.22 -8.64 -14.50
C GLY A 137 -5.51 -10.06 -13.98
N MET A 138 -4.49 -10.89 -13.78
CA MET A 138 -4.67 -12.24 -13.22
C MET A 138 -4.91 -12.23 -11.70
N ILE A 139 -4.24 -11.34 -10.97
CA ILE A 139 -4.34 -11.28 -9.51
C ILE A 139 -5.35 -10.20 -9.11
N GLY A 140 -6.61 -10.60 -8.93
CA GLY A 140 -7.64 -9.69 -8.44
C GLY A 140 -7.54 -9.43 -6.92
N PRO A 141 -8.32 -8.50 -6.36
CA PRO A 141 -8.36 -8.24 -4.91
C PRO A 141 -8.56 -9.50 -4.07
N LYS A 142 -9.46 -10.39 -4.51
CA LYS A 142 -9.80 -11.64 -3.81
C LYS A 142 -8.59 -12.56 -3.59
N ASP A 143 -7.64 -12.55 -4.52
CA ASP A 143 -6.45 -13.39 -4.47
C ASP A 143 -5.27 -12.62 -3.89
N PHE A 144 -5.19 -11.32 -4.14
CA PHE A 144 -4.11 -10.45 -3.67
C PHE A 144 -4.07 -10.30 -2.14
N PHE A 145 -5.21 -10.08 -1.49
CA PHE A 145 -5.23 -9.82 -0.05
C PHE A 145 -4.86 -11.03 0.82
N PRO A 146 -5.28 -12.27 0.49
CA PRO A 146 -4.72 -13.46 1.15
C PRO A 146 -3.19 -13.54 1.06
N LEU A 147 -2.58 -13.11 -0.05
CA LEU A 147 -1.12 -13.09 -0.20
C LEU A 147 -0.46 -12.06 0.71
N LEU A 148 -1.07 -10.88 0.82
CA LEU A 148 -0.65 -9.86 1.76
C LEU A 148 -0.72 -10.40 3.20
N ASP A 149 -1.82 -11.05 3.56
CA ASP A 149 -2.02 -11.62 4.88
C ASP A 149 -0.97 -12.72 5.17
N PHE A 150 -0.69 -13.63 4.23
CA PHE A 150 0.38 -14.63 4.38
C PHE A 150 1.78 -14.02 4.49
N ALA A 151 2.08 -12.96 3.75
CA ALA A 151 3.40 -12.32 3.73
C ALA A 151 3.69 -11.52 5.01
N PHE A 152 2.68 -10.92 5.63
CA PHE A 152 2.89 -9.92 6.69
C PHE A 152 2.26 -10.26 8.04
N MET A 153 1.18 -11.03 8.10
CA MET A 153 0.55 -11.37 9.39
C MET A 153 1.34 -12.43 10.14
N PRO A 154 1.63 -12.25 11.44
CA PRO A 154 2.26 -13.27 12.26
C PRO A 154 1.30 -14.45 12.50
N ASN A 155 1.85 -15.56 12.96
CA ASN A 155 1.09 -16.74 13.40
C ASN A 155 0.18 -17.36 12.33
N ASN A 156 0.52 -17.19 11.05
CA ASN A 156 -0.12 -17.95 9.98
C ASN A 156 0.54 -19.34 9.82
N SER A 157 0.03 -20.15 8.89
CA SER A 157 0.48 -21.52 8.68
C SER A 157 1.90 -21.66 8.09
N LEU A 158 2.50 -20.59 7.57
CA LEU A 158 3.83 -20.61 6.97
C LEU A 158 4.92 -20.60 8.05
N SER A 159 6.03 -21.27 7.77
CA SER A 159 7.24 -21.11 8.59
C SER A 159 7.80 -19.68 8.44
N PRO A 160 8.54 -19.16 9.43
CA PRO A 160 9.14 -17.83 9.34
C PRO A 160 10.05 -17.66 8.09
N SER A 161 10.77 -18.71 7.71
CA SER A 161 11.62 -18.72 6.51
C SER A 161 10.83 -18.59 5.21
N LEU A 162 9.72 -19.32 5.08
CA LEU A 162 8.86 -19.26 3.89
C LEU A 162 8.08 -17.95 3.82
N GLN A 163 7.64 -17.44 4.96
CA GLN A 163 6.99 -16.13 5.02
C GLN A 163 7.95 -15.03 4.56
N GLU A 164 9.21 -15.07 4.98
CA GLU A 164 10.24 -14.13 4.51
C GLU A 164 10.49 -14.28 3.00
N GLN A 165 10.53 -15.50 2.47
CA GLN A 165 10.64 -15.71 1.02
C GLN A 165 9.44 -15.13 0.28
N LEU A 166 8.21 -15.36 0.75
CA LEU A 166 7.00 -14.80 0.14
C LEU A 166 7.00 -13.26 0.21
N ARG A 167 7.49 -12.67 1.31
CA ARG A 167 7.63 -11.23 1.46
C ARG A 167 8.60 -10.62 0.44
N ARG A 168 9.66 -11.32 0.06
CA ARG A 168 10.56 -10.88 -1.03
C ARG A 168 9.91 -10.93 -2.41
N LEU A 169 8.97 -11.86 -2.63
CA LEU A 169 8.20 -11.96 -3.87
C LEU A 169 7.06 -10.95 -3.95
N TYR A 170 6.55 -10.51 -2.79
CA TYR A 170 5.38 -9.64 -2.67
C TYR A 170 5.43 -8.36 -3.54
N PRO A 171 6.54 -7.60 -3.66
CA PRO A 171 6.57 -6.43 -4.53
C PRO A 171 6.22 -6.74 -6.00
N ARG A 172 6.65 -7.90 -6.51
CA ARG A 172 6.32 -8.35 -7.88
C ARG A 172 4.86 -8.81 -7.98
N LEU A 173 4.34 -9.48 -6.95
CA LEU A 173 2.93 -9.84 -6.85
C LEU A 173 2.02 -8.59 -6.82
N LYS A 174 2.44 -7.53 -6.12
CA LYS A 174 1.75 -6.24 -6.10
C LYS A 174 1.70 -5.62 -7.50
N VAL A 175 2.82 -5.61 -8.24
CA VAL A 175 2.84 -5.11 -9.63
C VAL A 175 1.88 -5.91 -10.52
N LEU A 176 1.84 -7.25 -10.38
CA LEU A 176 0.90 -8.11 -11.12
C LEU A 176 -0.56 -7.79 -10.78
N ALA A 177 -0.87 -7.58 -9.50
CA ALA A 177 -2.21 -7.30 -9.03
C ALA A 177 -2.72 -5.92 -9.45
N LEU A 178 -1.89 -4.89 -9.35
CA LEU A 178 -2.25 -3.53 -9.75
C LEU A 178 -2.32 -3.38 -11.28
N GLY A 179 -1.59 -4.25 -12.01
CA GLY A 179 -1.69 -4.39 -13.45
C GLY A 179 -1.22 -3.16 -14.24
N ALA A 180 -1.67 -3.07 -15.49
CA ALA A 180 -1.23 -2.04 -16.44
C ALA A 180 -1.86 -0.65 -16.19
N ARG A 181 -3.02 -0.58 -15.54
CA ARG A 181 -3.81 0.65 -15.39
C ARG A 181 -4.22 0.88 -13.93
N PRO A 182 -3.25 1.06 -13.01
CA PRO A 182 -3.53 1.31 -11.60
C PRO A 182 -4.44 2.53 -11.39
N GLU A 183 -4.33 3.56 -12.22
CA GLU A 183 -5.12 4.80 -12.16
C GLU A 183 -6.63 4.60 -12.34
N ALA A 184 -7.06 3.45 -12.86
CA ALA A 184 -8.46 3.12 -13.10
C ALA A 184 -8.99 1.97 -12.23
N ALA A 185 -8.17 1.38 -11.38
CA ALA A 185 -8.52 0.17 -10.63
C ALA A 185 -8.19 0.25 -9.13
N LEU A 186 -7.32 1.15 -8.68
CA LEU A 186 -6.87 1.18 -7.29
C LEU A 186 -8.00 1.47 -6.29
N HIS A 187 -9.04 2.20 -6.70
CA HIS A 187 -10.22 2.41 -5.86
C HIS A 187 -10.93 1.10 -5.47
N SER A 188 -10.80 0.00 -6.25
CA SER A 188 -11.37 -1.31 -5.88
C SER A 188 -10.54 -2.05 -4.83
N TYR A 189 -9.25 -1.72 -4.68
CA TYR A 189 -8.37 -2.29 -3.67
C TYR A 189 -8.41 -1.48 -2.36
N PHE A 190 -8.68 -0.18 -2.46
CA PHE A 190 -8.71 0.75 -1.33
C PHE A 190 -9.50 0.24 -0.11
N PRO A 191 -10.75 -0.29 -0.24
CA PRO A 191 -11.52 -0.75 0.91
C PRO A 191 -10.82 -1.85 1.70
N SER A 192 -10.21 -2.81 1.00
CA SER A 192 -9.57 -3.97 1.60
C SER A 192 -8.20 -3.66 2.20
N PHE A 193 -7.48 -2.66 1.66
CA PHE A 193 -6.32 -2.09 2.33
C PHE A 193 -6.72 -1.34 3.60
N LEU A 194 -7.75 -0.49 3.52
CA LEU A 194 -8.21 0.33 4.65
C LEU A 194 -8.70 -0.55 5.80
N SER A 195 -9.54 -1.54 5.51
CA SER A 195 -10.09 -2.43 6.54
C SER A 195 -9.01 -3.19 7.31
N ARG A 196 -7.87 -3.48 6.66
CA ARG A 196 -6.72 -4.17 7.24
C ARG A 196 -5.80 -3.26 8.03
N ALA A 197 -5.81 -1.94 7.82
CA ALA A 197 -4.89 -0.99 8.46
C ALA A 197 -5.25 -0.71 9.92
N THR A 198 -5.31 -1.75 10.75
CA THR A 198 -5.71 -1.65 12.15
C THR A 198 -4.54 -1.18 13.05
N PRO A 199 -4.82 -0.58 14.22
CA PRO A 199 -3.77 -0.20 15.18
C PRO A 199 -2.89 -1.38 15.65
N ALA A 200 -3.44 -2.60 15.66
CA ALA A 200 -2.77 -3.82 16.10
C ALA A 200 -1.90 -4.47 15.00
N CYS A 201 -1.86 -3.89 13.79
CA CYS A 201 -1.08 -4.46 12.70
C CYS A 201 0.44 -4.46 13.02
N PRO A 202 1.16 -5.51 12.60
CA PRO A 202 2.62 -5.53 12.64
C PRO A 202 3.22 -4.31 11.92
N PRO A 203 4.35 -3.75 12.38
CA PRO A 203 4.93 -2.54 11.80
C PRO A 203 5.14 -2.62 10.28
N ALA A 204 5.72 -3.72 9.80
CA ALA A 204 5.96 -3.94 8.37
C ALA A 204 4.66 -4.01 7.54
N MET A 205 3.60 -4.63 8.09
CA MET A 205 2.29 -4.65 7.44
C MET A 205 1.69 -3.25 7.40
N LYS A 206 1.76 -2.52 8.52
CA LYS A 206 1.20 -1.18 8.64
C LYS A 206 1.86 -0.22 7.64
N GLU A 207 3.18 -0.28 7.50
CA GLU A 207 3.91 0.51 6.51
C GLU A 207 3.46 0.18 5.08
N GLU A 208 3.38 -1.10 4.72
CA GLU A 208 2.94 -1.54 3.39
C GLU A 208 1.49 -1.14 3.07
N LEU A 209 0.57 -1.27 4.05
CA LEU A 209 -0.82 -0.88 3.90
C LEU A 209 -0.97 0.63 3.71
N LEU A 210 -0.29 1.44 4.52
CA LEU A 210 -0.35 2.90 4.44
C LEU A 210 0.30 3.43 3.15
N SER A 211 1.42 2.84 2.74
CA SER A 211 2.07 3.13 1.45
C SER A 211 1.14 2.81 0.29
N SER A 212 0.45 1.66 0.33
CA SER A 212 -0.53 1.26 -0.70
C SER A 212 -1.76 2.15 -0.73
N LEU A 213 -2.29 2.55 0.44
CA LEU A 213 -3.40 3.51 0.54
C LEU A 213 -3.02 4.88 -0.04
N SER A 214 -1.83 5.36 0.28
CA SER A 214 -1.27 6.61 -0.29
C SER A 214 -1.11 6.51 -1.81
N GLN A 215 -0.64 5.37 -2.32
CA GLN A 215 -0.56 5.09 -3.75
C GLN A 215 -1.95 5.12 -4.42
N CYS A 216 -2.97 4.52 -3.81
CA CYS A 216 -4.34 4.56 -4.30
C CYS A 216 -4.85 6.01 -4.44
N LEU A 217 -4.67 6.83 -3.40
CA LEU A 217 -5.07 8.25 -3.42
C LEU A 217 -4.27 9.07 -4.44
N SER A 218 -3.01 8.70 -4.68
CA SER A 218 -2.13 9.44 -5.58
C SER A 218 -2.40 9.16 -7.06
N LEU A 219 -2.76 7.93 -7.41
CA LEU A 219 -2.90 7.47 -8.79
C LEU A 219 -4.36 7.43 -9.27
N ASP A 220 -5.31 7.07 -8.40
CA ASP A 220 -6.72 6.91 -8.76
C ASP A 220 -7.60 7.90 -7.98
N PRO A 221 -8.12 8.95 -8.64
CA PRO A 221 -8.97 9.96 -8.01
C PRO A 221 -10.25 9.40 -7.36
N LEU A 222 -10.77 8.26 -7.85
CA LEU A 222 -11.95 7.63 -7.27
C LEU A 222 -11.69 7.11 -5.86
N SER A 223 -10.43 6.82 -5.50
CA SER A 223 -10.05 6.38 -4.15
C SER A 223 -10.48 7.38 -3.06
N PHE A 224 -10.45 8.68 -3.33
CA PHE A 224 -10.94 9.69 -2.37
C PHE A 224 -12.46 9.61 -2.15
N SER A 225 -13.24 9.30 -3.20
CA SER A 225 -14.70 9.09 -3.04
C SER A 225 -15.00 7.83 -2.24
N VAL A 226 -14.30 6.73 -2.50
CA VAL A 226 -14.42 5.47 -1.76
C VAL A 226 -14.04 5.69 -0.29
N TRP A 227 -12.94 6.39 -0.01
CA TRP A 227 -12.55 6.70 1.35
C TRP A 227 -13.63 7.49 2.09
N ARG A 228 -14.23 8.49 1.43
CA ARG A 228 -15.34 9.27 2.02
C ARG A 228 -16.54 8.43 2.41
N GLN A 229 -16.90 7.45 1.60
CA GLN A 229 -18.01 6.53 1.89
C GLN A 229 -17.71 5.57 3.05
N LEU A 230 -16.43 5.22 3.23
CA LEU A 230 -15.98 4.27 4.24
C LEU A 230 -15.61 4.92 5.58
N TYR A 231 -15.38 6.23 5.60
CA TYR A 231 -14.80 6.96 6.71
C TYR A 231 -15.48 6.68 8.06
N SER A 232 -16.81 6.82 8.13
CA SER A 232 -17.56 6.64 9.38
C SER A 232 -17.52 5.20 9.92
N LYS A 233 -17.20 4.21 9.08
CA LYS A 233 -17.09 2.80 9.47
C LYS A 233 -15.66 2.38 9.82
N HIS A 234 -14.67 3.22 9.48
CA HIS A 234 -13.25 2.91 9.58
C HIS A 234 -12.46 4.08 10.17
N LEU A 235 -12.93 4.63 11.30
CA LEU A 235 -12.33 5.81 11.93
C LEU A 235 -10.91 5.51 12.44
N ALA A 236 -10.70 4.42 13.18
CA ALA A 236 -9.36 4.02 13.65
C ALA A 236 -8.35 3.92 12.50
N GLN A 237 -8.74 3.27 11.39
CA GLN A 237 -7.88 3.08 10.22
C GLN A 237 -7.68 4.39 9.44
N SER A 238 -8.72 5.22 9.35
CA SER A 238 -8.64 6.55 8.72
C SER A 238 -7.74 7.50 9.50
N SER A 239 -7.76 7.46 10.84
CA SER A 239 -6.84 8.20 11.70
C SER A 239 -5.38 7.87 11.36
N LEU A 240 -5.06 6.58 11.20
CA LEU A 240 -3.71 6.14 10.83
C LEU A 240 -3.29 6.65 9.44
N LEU A 241 -4.21 6.59 8.47
CA LEU A 241 -3.97 7.12 7.12
C LEU A 241 -3.80 8.64 7.11
N LEU A 242 -4.64 9.39 7.83
CA LEU A 242 -4.54 10.84 7.93
C LEU A 242 -3.19 11.26 8.54
N ASN A 243 -2.75 10.59 9.61
CA ASN A 243 -1.46 10.84 10.23
C ASN A 243 -0.29 10.51 9.28
N HIS A 244 -0.39 9.41 8.52
CA HIS A 244 0.61 9.07 7.51
C HIS A 244 0.70 10.13 6.40
N LEU A 245 -0.44 10.62 5.91
CA LEU A 245 -0.50 11.69 4.91
C LEU A 245 0.01 13.03 5.46
N LEU A 246 -0.19 13.29 6.76
CA LEU A 246 0.35 14.47 7.42
C LEU A 246 1.89 14.44 7.50
N GLN A 247 2.47 13.26 7.75
CA GLN A 247 3.92 13.04 7.76
C GLN A 247 4.52 13.14 6.35
N SER A 248 3.82 12.62 5.34
CA SER A 248 4.22 12.64 3.93
C SER A 248 3.69 13.83 3.12
N TRP A 249 3.21 14.88 3.79
CA TRP A 249 2.55 16.02 3.15
C TRP A 249 3.40 16.71 2.06
N GLU A 250 4.70 16.89 2.34
CA GLU A 250 5.64 17.59 1.45
C GLU A 250 5.94 16.81 0.15
N SER A 251 5.78 15.48 0.16
CA SER A 251 5.97 14.65 -1.04
C SER A 251 4.70 14.48 -1.87
N CYS A 252 3.55 14.94 -1.37
CA CYS A 252 2.27 14.85 -2.10
C CYS A 252 2.23 15.84 -3.28
N SER A 253 1.71 15.42 -4.43
CA SER A 253 1.49 16.33 -5.57
C SER A 253 0.40 17.36 -5.27
N LYS A 254 0.46 18.54 -5.90
CA LYS A 254 -0.55 19.60 -5.72
C LYS A 254 -1.98 19.14 -5.98
N LYS A 255 -2.18 18.24 -6.95
CA LYS A 255 -3.51 17.67 -7.27
C LYS A 255 -4.02 16.83 -6.10
N VAL A 256 -3.18 15.95 -5.55
CA VAL A 256 -3.50 15.11 -4.40
C VAL A 256 -3.76 15.98 -3.16
N GLN A 257 -2.97 17.03 -2.96
CA GLN A 257 -3.15 17.99 -1.88
C GLN A 257 -4.53 18.69 -1.95
N GLN A 258 -4.98 19.09 -3.15
CA GLN A 258 -6.30 19.68 -3.36
C GLN A 258 -7.43 18.68 -3.05
N SER A 259 -7.37 17.47 -3.59
CA SER A 259 -8.37 16.43 -3.32
C SER A 259 -8.39 16.01 -1.84
N LEU A 260 -7.23 15.97 -1.19
CA LEU A 260 -7.13 15.73 0.25
C LEU A 260 -7.75 16.87 1.04
N GLN A 261 -7.59 18.12 0.63
CA GLN A 261 -8.19 19.27 1.30
C GLN A 261 -9.72 19.20 1.30
N GLU A 262 -10.33 18.88 0.15
CA GLU A 262 -11.77 18.68 0.04
C GLU A 262 -12.25 17.53 0.93
N THR A 263 -11.50 16.42 0.92
CA THR A 263 -11.81 15.23 1.72
C THR A 263 -11.72 15.50 3.22
N VAL A 264 -10.67 16.18 3.69
CA VAL A 264 -10.47 16.54 5.10
C VAL A 264 -11.55 17.52 5.58
N ARG A 265 -11.99 18.47 4.73
CA ARG A 265 -13.14 19.34 5.06
C ARG A 265 -14.42 18.52 5.23
N SER A 266 -14.67 17.56 4.35
CA SER A 266 -15.80 16.63 4.47
C SER A 266 -15.73 15.85 5.79
N PHE A 267 -14.56 15.30 6.13
CA PHE A 267 -14.34 14.56 7.37
C PHE A 267 -14.56 15.40 8.61
N LYS A 268 -14.15 16.67 8.59
CA LYS A 268 -14.37 17.58 9.70
C LYS A 268 -15.86 17.76 10.00
N VAL A 269 -16.68 17.98 8.97
CA VAL A 269 -18.15 18.06 9.13
C VAL A 269 -18.70 16.76 9.69
N THR A 270 -18.27 15.61 9.14
CA THR A 270 -18.69 14.30 9.64
C THR A 270 -18.29 14.08 11.11
N ASN A 271 -17.09 14.51 11.52
CA ASN A 271 -16.63 14.39 12.91
C ASN A 271 -17.47 15.26 13.85
N GLU A 272 -17.79 16.49 13.45
CA GLU A 272 -18.67 17.40 14.21
C GLU A 272 -20.07 16.78 14.38
N GLU A 273 -20.63 16.18 13.33
CA GLU A 273 -21.91 15.47 13.38
C GLU A 273 -21.86 14.23 14.29
N LEU A 274 -20.81 13.42 14.20
CA LEU A 274 -20.62 12.24 15.05
C LEU A 274 -20.45 12.64 16.53
N ALA A 275 -19.67 13.68 16.80
CA ALA A 275 -19.49 14.21 18.15
C ALA A 275 -20.82 14.70 18.74
N ALA A 276 -21.64 15.41 17.96
CA ALA A 276 -22.96 15.89 18.37
C ALA A 276 -23.95 14.76 18.67
N ARG A 277 -23.80 13.59 18.04
CA ARG A 277 -24.63 12.38 18.28
C ARG A 277 -24.21 11.58 19.52
N GLY A 278 -23.30 12.09 20.34
CA GLY A 278 -22.81 11.41 21.54
C GLY A 278 -21.61 10.50 21.31
N ALA A 279 -21.07 10.44 20.08
CA ALA A 279 -19.77 9.81 19.82
C ALA A 279 -18.58 10.72 20.18
N GLY A 280 -18.82 11.85 20.87
CA GLY A 280 -17.77 12.77 21.31
C GLY A 280 -16.80 12.18 22.35
N GLY A 281 -17.14 11.05 22.96
CA GLY A 281 -16.23 10.25 23.81
C GLY A 281 -15.49 9.14 23.06
N ASP A 282 -15.75 8.95 21.76
CA ASP A 282 -15.08 7.96 20.94
C ASP A 282 -13.66 8.45 20.60
N THR A 283 -12.66 7.72 21.09
CA THR A 283 -11.24 8.05 20.93
C THR A 283 -10.85 8.18 19.46
N ASP A 284 -11.52 7.44 18.57
CA ASP A 284 -11.20 7.42 17.16
C ASP A 284 -11.70 8.67 16.42
N VAL A 285 -12.88 9.17 16.78
CA VAL A 285 -13.43 10.44 16.23
C VAL A 285 -12.51 11.60 16.61
N ALA A 286 -12.11 11.68 17.88
CA ALA A 286 -11.23 12.73 18.38
C ALA A 286 -9.84 12.68 17.71
N ALA A 287 -9.29 11.48 17.51
CA ALA A 287 -8.01 11.29 16.82
C ALA A 287 -8.09 11.75 15.34
N CYS A 288 -9.17 11.41 14.64
CA CYS A 288 -9.37 11.86 13.25
C CYS A 288 -9.56 13.38 13.17
N ASP A 289 -10.34 13.98 14.07
CA ASP A 289 -10.56 15.43 14.10
C ASP A 289 -9.25 16.20 14.34
N THR A 290 -8.42 15.70 15.25
CA THR A 290 -7.08 16.26 15.50
C THR A 290 -6.22 16.20 14.23
N ALA A 291 -6.12 15.03 13.59
CA ALA A 291 -5.36 14.88 12.35
C ALA A 291 -5.88 15.76 11.21
N CYS A 292 -7.21 15.91 11.08
CA CYS A 292 -7.85 16.80 10.11
C CYS A 292 -7.48 18.28 10.35
N LYS A 293 -7.52 18.73 11.61
CA LYS A 293 -7.14 20.11 11.98
C LYS A 293 -5.69 20.41 11.63
N GLU A 294 -4.78 19.48 11.93
CA GLU A 294 -3.35 19.63 11.62
C GLU A 294 -3.09 19.67 10.10
N LEU A 295 -3.73 18.79 9.33
CA LEU A 295 -3.64 18.80 7.87
C LEU A 295 -4.13 20.12 7.27
N LEU A 296 -5.28 20.63 7.73
CA LEU A 296 -5.80 21.93 7.28
C LEU A 296 -4.88 23.10 7.66
N CYS A 297 -4.23 23.04 8.83
CA CYS A 297 -3.24 24.02 9.22
C CYS A 297 -2.00 23.97 8.31
N LYS A 298 -1.48 22.78 7.98
CA LYS A 298 -0.38 22.65 7.00
C LYS A 298 -0.78 23.17 5.60
N MET A 299 -2.00 22.90 5.16
CA MET A 299 -2.52 23.33 3.85
C MET A 299 -2.64 24.85 3.69
N LYS A 300 -2.89 25.59 4.77
CA LYS A 300 -2.91 27.06 4.76
C LYS A 300 -1.51 27.66 4.52
N GLY A 301 -0.48 26.82 4.47
CA GLY A 301 0.92 27.20 4.34
C GLY A 301 1.46 27.81 5.63
N ARG A 302 2.79 27.86 5.74
CA ARG A 302 3.41 28.92 6.53
C ARG A 302 3.04 30.24 5.84
N GLY A 303 1.89 30.82 6.19
CA GLY A 303 1.59 32.19 5.80
C GLY A 303 2.82 33.04 6.10
N LEU A 304 3.11 34.04 5.24
CA LEU A 304 4.17 35.01 5.52
C LEU A 304 4.06 35.39 7.00
N PRO A 305 5.13 35.26 7.81
CA PRO A 305 5.04 35.54 9.23
C PRO A 305 4.96 37.06 9.38
N TRP A 306 3.78 37.62 9.09
CA TRP A 306 3.52 39.04 9.07
C TRP A 306 3.92 39.68 10.40
N SER A 307 3.81 38.95 11.52
CA SER A 307 4.34 39.38 12.81
C SER A 307 5.87 39.52 12.83
N ARG A 308 6.62 38.58 12.26
CA ARG A 308 8.09 38.65 12.15
C ARG A 308 8.55 39.70 11.14
N LEU A 309 7.85 39.81 10.00
CA LEU A 309 8.09 40.85 9.00
C LEU A 309 7.83 42.24 9.58
N LEU A 310 6.71 42.42 10.28
CA LEU A 310 6.37 43.65 10.99
C LEU A 310 7.43 43.98 12.06
N LEU A 311 7.88 42.99 12.84
CA LEU A 311 8.93 43.17 13.84
C LEU A 311 10.26 43.63 13.19
N VAL A 312 10.68 42.98 12.10
CA VAL A 312 11.89 43.37 11.35
C VAL A 312 11.75 44.79 10.80
N LEU A 313 10.59 45.14 10.27
CA LEU A 313 10.32 46.46 9.70
C LEU A 313 10.32 47.56 10.80
N LEU A 314 9.79 47.25 11.98
CA LEU A 314 9.84 48.12 13.16
C LEU A 314 11.28 48.29 13.67
N LEU A 315 12.07 47.22 13.73
CA LEU A 315 13.48 47.28 14.15
C LEU A 315 14.33 48.10 13.16
N LEU A 316 14.10 47.95 11.87
CA LEU A 316 14.71 48.78 10.82
C LEU A 316 14.32 50.25 10.97
N ALA A 317 13.03 50.54 11.16
CA ALA A 317 12.55 51.90 11.36
C ALA A 317 13.16 52.53 12.63
N ALA A 318 13.19 51.80 13.75
CA ALA A 318 13.83 52.25 14.98
C ALA A 318 15.35 52.46 14.81
N GLY A 319 16.02 51.56 14.08
CA GLY A 319 17.44 51.69 13.75
C GLY A 319 17.74 52.92 12.89
N LEU A 320 16.94 53.17 11.86
CA LEU A 320 17.04 54.37 11.02
C LEU A 320 16.79 55.64 11.83
N LEU A 321 15.77 55.66 12.69
CA LEU A 321 15.50 56.77 13.60
C LEU A 321 16.67 57.03 14.54
N LEU A 322 17.24 55.97 15.13
CA LEU A 322 18.36 56.11 16.07
C LEU A 322 19.65 56.57 15.35
N HIS A 323 19.88 56.09 14.13
CA HIS A 323 20.99 56.53 13.29
C HIS A 323 20.84 58.00 12.86
N ASP A 324 19.65 58.42 12.45
CA ASP A 324 19.34 59.80 12.06
C ASP A 324 19.47 60.77 13.25
N VAL A 325 19.05 60.35 14.45
CA VAL A 325 19.21 61.13 15.68
C VAL A 325 20.68 61.23 16.10
N ARG A 326 21.46 60.14 15.98
CA ARG A 326 22.90 60.15 16.30
C ARG A 326 23.70 61.01 15.33
N THR A 327 23.36 61.00 14.04
CA THR A 327 24.03 61.80 13.01
C THR A 327 23.72 63.29 13.15
N HIS A 328 22.51 63.66 13.57
CA HIS A 328 22.08 65.07 13.71
C HIS A 328 22.18 65.61 15.15
N GLY A 329 22.70 64.81 16.10
CA GLY A 329 22.99 65.22 17.48
C GLY A 329 21.78 65.48 18.39
N SER A 330 20.56 65.63 17.84
CA SER A 330 19.33 65.75 18.62
C SER A 330 18.09 65.31 17.83
N PHE A 331 17.06 64.86 18.55
CA PHE A 331 15.78 64.49 17.92
C PHE A 331 15.09 65.67 17.24
N GLN A 332 15.31 66.91 17.69
CA GLN A 332 14.69 68.08 17.06
C GLN A 332 15.36 68.48 15.74
N ALA A 333 16.63 68.13 15.54
CA ALA A 333 17.39 68.42 14.33
C ALA A 333 17.30 67.31 13.25
N SER A 334 16.74 66.15 13.60
CA SER A 334 16.70 64.98 12.72
C SER A 334 15.69 65.12 11.57
N SER A 335 16.01 64.52 10.42
CA SER A 335 15.15 64.55 9.24
C SER A 335 13.86 63.76 9.48
N CYS A 336 13.92 62.68 10.27
CA CYS A 336 12.76 61.91 10.68
C CYS A 336 11.79 62.71 11.56
N ALA A 337 12.26 63.55 12.46
CA ALA A 337 11.38 64.39 13.29
C ALA A 337 10.67 65.49 12.48
N ARG A 338 11.33 66.00 11.44
CA ARG A 338 10.73 66.95 10.48
C ARG A 338 9.63 66.28 9.65
N LEU A 339 9.84 65.04 9.22
CA LEU A 339 8.82 64.22 8.54
C LEU A 339 7.65 63.86 9.45
N LEU A 340 7.90 63.49 10.72
CA LEU A 340 6.87 63.17 11.70
C LEU A 340 6.02 64.39 12.11
N ARG A 341 6.59 65.60 12.08
CA ARG A 341 5.85 66.86 12.26
C ARG A 341 5.02 67.23 11.05
N SER A 342 5.61 67.18 9.85
CA SER A 342 4.90 67.54 8.60
C SER A 342 3.76 66.58 8.25
N SER A 343 3.84 65.32 8.67
CA SER A 343 2.77 64.33 8.53
C SER A 343 1.70 64.39 9.62
N GLY A 344 1.84 65.25 10.65
CA GLY A 344 0.88 65.37 11.75
C GLY A 344 0.84 64.18 12.73
N VAL A 345 1.73 63.19 12.56
CA VAL A 345 1.79 61.97 13.39
C VAL A 345 2.27 62.28 14.80
N LEU A 346 3.23 63.21 14.96
CA LEU A 346 3.79 63.59 16.26
C LEU A 346 2.75 64.19 17.24
N PRO A 347 1.91 65.18 16.86
CA PRO A 347 0.88 65.69 17.77
C PRO A 347 -0.21 64.64 18.07
N ALA A 348 -0.55 63.77 17.11
CA ALA A 348 -1.48 62.68 17.33
C ALA A 348 -0.95 61.63 18.32
N SER A 349 0.35 61.29 18.24
CA SER A 349 0.98 60.34 19.17
C SER A 349 1.09 60.93 20.58
N GLN A 350 1.35 62.23 20.71
CA GLN A 350 1.36 62.93 22.00
C GLN A 350 -0.02 62.94 22.66
N LEU A 351 -1.07 63.19 21.88
CA LEU A 351 -2.45 63.15 22.38
C LEU A 351 -2.87 61.72 22.79
N ALA A 352 -2.48 60.71 22.01
CA ALA A 352 -2.73 59.31 22.33
C ALA A 352 -2.00 58.88 23.61
N TRP A 353 -0.73 59.27 23.77
CA TRP A 353 0.06 59.01 24.97
C TRP A 353 -0.57 59.62 26.22
N GLN A 354 -1.04 60.87 26.13
CA GLN A 354 -1.73 61.54 27.24
C GLN A 354 -3.06 60.86 27.62
N LYS A 355 -3.78 60.29 26.65
CA LYS A 355 -5.02 59.54 26.93
C LYS A 355 -4.72 58.19 27.58
N VAL A 356 -3.72 57.46 27.07
CA VAL A 356 -3.30 56.16 27.62
C VAL A 356 -2.73 56.33 29.02
N SER A 357 -1.90 57.34 29.26
CA SER A 357 -1.33 57.59 30.58
C SER A 357 -2.41 57.93 31.61
N ARG A 358 -3.42 58.73 31.23
CA ARG A 358 -4.59 59.00 32.09
C ARG A 358 -5.42 57.74 32.37
N ALA A 359 -5.64 56.89 31.38
CA ALA A 359 -6.38 55.64 31.55
C ALA A 359 -5.63 54.63 32.44
N CYS A 360 -4.31 54.49 32.27
CA CYS A 360 -3.48 53.65 33.15
C CYS A 360 -3.43 54.18 34.59
N LEU A 361 -3.39 55.50 34.78
CA LEU A 361 -3.48 56.13 36.12
C LEU A 361 -4.84 55.93 36.79
N GLN A 362 -5.92 55.80 36.01
CA GLN A 362 -7.27 55.54 36.53
C GLN A 362 -7.51 54.05 36.83
N GLY A 363 -6.89 53.12 36.10
CA GLY A 363 -7.00 51.67 36.35
C GLY A 363 -6.09 51.14 37.48
N TYR A 364 -5.24 52.00 38.05
CA TYR A 364 -4.36 51.68 39.20
C TYR A 364 -4.95 52.15 40.55
N ARG A 365 -6.12 52.80 40.52
CA ARG A 365 -6.97 53.08 41.69
C ARG A 365 -8.11 52.08 41.72
#